data_AF-A0A1I0AFP3-F1
#
_entry.id   AF-A0A1I0AFP3-F1
#
_cell.length_a   1.000
_cell.length_b   1.000
_cell.length_c   1.000
_cell.angle_alpha   90.00
_cell.angle_beta   90.00
_cell.angle_gamma   90.00
#
_symmetry.space_group_name_H-M   'P 1'
#
loop_
_entity.id
_entity.type
_entity.pdbx_description
1 polymer ?
#
loop_
_entity_poly.entity_id
_entity_poly.type
_entity_poly.pdbx_seq_one_letter_code
_entity_poly.pdbx_strand_id
1 'polypeptide(L)' 'MQIRMYQKQDTTAIMELFQETIRTVNRKDYSAIQVAKWAAGADGQEESWHKRLTESTTYVVEEGLSLDLEI' A
#
# COMPACT_ATOMS: atom_id res chain seq x y z
N MET A 1 6.23 -14.73 -6.21
CA MET A 1 6.53 -13.64 -5.25
C MET A 1 7.98 -13.21 -5.39
N GLN A 2 8.23 -11.91 -5.55
CA GLN A 2 9.55 -11.30 -5.58
C GLN A 2 9.62 -10.19 -4.53
N ILE A 3 10.75 -10.08 -3.83
CA ILE A 3 11.01 -9.03 -2.85
C ILE A 3 12.06 -8.09 -3.44
N ARG A 4 11.78 -6.79 -3.45
CA ARG A 4 12.70 -5.76 -3.95
C ARG A 4 12.63 -4.51 -3.09
N MET A 5 13.62 -3.63 -3.25
CA MET A 5 13.58 -2.29 -2.66
C MET A 5 12.45 -1.47 -3.29
N TYR A 6 11.88 -0.59 -2.50
CA TYR A 6 10.93 0.43 -2.94
C TYR A 6 11.46 1.28 -4.09
N GLN A 7 10.57 1.62 -5.02
CA GLN A 7 10.78 2.56 -6.11
C GLN A 7 9.66 3.61 -6.12
N LYS A 8 9.93 4.80 -6.66
CA LYS A 8 8.96 5.91 -6.66
C LYS A 8 7.60 5.54 -7.26
N GLN A 9 7.60 4.67 -8.27
CA GLN A 9 6.41 4.17 -8.95
C GLN A 9 5.48 3.37 -8.03
N ASP A 10 6.00 2.85 -6.91
CA ASP A 10 5.23 2.06 -5.96
C ASP A 10 4.36 2.92 -5.04
N THR A 11 4.63 4.24 -4.96
CA THR A 11 4.01 5.14 -3.97
C THR A 11 2.50 5.02 -3.94
N THR A 12 1.87 5.15 -5.12
CA THR A 12 0.40 5.11 -5.25
C THR A 12 -0.15 3.74 -4.87
N ALA A 13 0.45 2.66 -5.36
CA ALA A 13 0.00 1.30 -5.05
C ALA A 13 0.14 0.97 -3.55
N ILE A 14 1.20 1.45 -2.90
CA ILE A 14 1.40 1.29 -1.46
C ILE A 14 0.35 2.07 -0.67
N MET A 15 0.03 3.30 -1.08
CA MET A 15 -1.01 4.11 -0.44
C MET A 15 -2.38 3.43 -0.56
N GLU A 16 -2.73 2.95 -1.75
CA GLU A 16 -3.98 2.20 -1.98
C GLU A 16 -4.03 0.94 -1.11
N LEU A 17 -2.96 0.14 -1.09
CA LEU A 17 -2.86 -1.07 -0.26
C LEU A 17 -3.02 -0.75 1.23
N PHE A 18 -2.42 0.34 1.71
CA PHE A 18 -2.55 0.79 3.10
C PHE A 18 -4.00 1.17 3.44
N GLN A 19 -4.65 1.96 2.59
CA GLN A 19 -6.04 2.34 2.79
C GLN A 19 -6.95 1.11 2.77
N GLU A 20 -6.74 0.18 1.85
CA GLU A 20 -7.54 -1.04 1.75
C GLU A 20 -7.33 -1.97 2.95
N THR A 21 -6.11 -2.02 3.49
CA THR A 21 -5.81 -2.74 4.73
C THR A 21 -6.63 -2.17 5.89
N ILE A 22 -6.74 -0.83 6.00
CA ILE A 22 -7.59 -0.20 7.02
C ILE A 22 -9.06 -0.59 6.81
N ARG A 23 -9.55 -0.53 5.56
CA ARG A 23 -10.96 -0.80 5.23
C ARG A 23 -11.35 -2.27 5.42
N THR A 24 -10.44 -3.22 5.21
CA THR A 24 -10.76 -4.67 5.16
C THR A 24 -10.28 -5.46 6.36
N VAL A 25 -9.12 -5.10 6.93
CA VAL A 25 -8.52 -5.78 8.07
C VAL A 25 -8.92 -5.06 9.36
N ASN A 26 -8.57 -3.78 9.49
CA ASN A 26 -8.79 -3.02 10.74
C ASN A 26 -10.28 -2.85 11.08
N ARG A 27 -11.19 -2.95 10.09
CA ARG A 27 -12.65 -2.94 10.33
C ARG A 27 -13.15 -3.95 11.38
N LYS A 28 -12.35 -4.97 11.70
CA LYS A 28 -12.69 -6.00 12.69
C LYS A 28 -12.59 -5.49 14.13
N ASP A 29 -11.69 -4.54 14.38
CA ASP A 29 -11.29 -4.12 15.72
C ASP A 29 -11.65 -2.65 16.01
N TYR A 30 -12.02 -1.88 14.98
CA TYR A 30 -12.25 -0.45 15.08
C TYR A 30 -13.64 -0.04 14.56
N SER A 31 -14.17 1.04 15.13
CA SER A 31 -15.45 1.61 14.70
C SER A 31 -15.38 2.14 13.27
N ALA A 32 -16.54 2.19 12.60
CA ALA A 32 -16.65 2.71 11.24
C ALA A 32 -16.09 4.14 11.08
N ILE A 33 -16.27 5.00 12.10
CA ILE A 33 -15.76 6.38 12.08
C ILE A 33 -14.22 6.39 12.12
N GLN A 34 -13.61 5.55 12.95
CA GLN A 34 -12.15 5.43 13.02
C GLN A 34 -11.57 4.92 11.71
N VAL A 35 -12.16 3.84 11.17
CA VAL A 35 -11.77 3.25 9.88
C VAL A 35 -11.84 4.28 8.76
N ALA A 36 -12.96 5.00 8.65
CA ALA A 36 -13.14 6.03 7.62
C ALA A 36 -12.11 7.16 7.74
N LYS A 37 -11.87 7.66 8.96
CA LYS A 37 -10.93 8.75 9.21
C LYS A 37 -9.49 8.36 8.89
N TRP A 38 -9.09 7.13 9.22
CA TRP A 38 -7.73 6.66 8.93
C TRP A 38 -7.52 6.33 7.46
N ALA A 39 -8.50 5.73 6.78
CA ALA A 39 -8.40 5.43 5.36
C ALA A 39 -8.29 6.73 4.52
N ALA A 40 -9.08 7.76 4.84
CA ALA A 40 -9.00 9.06 4.17
C ALA A 40 -7.71 9.84 4.49
N GLY A 41 -6.98 9.47 5.55
CA GLY A 41 -5.77 10.18 5.99
C GLY A 41 -4.59 10.09 5.00
N ALA A 42 -4.66 9.19 4.03
CA ALA A 42 -3.65 9.06 2.97
C ALA A 42 -3.99 9.85 1.69
N ASP A 43 -5.18 10.44 1.57
CA ASP A 43 -5.59 11.13 0.35
C ASP A 43 -4.76 12.41 0.11
N GLY A 44 -4.22 12.57 -1.11
CA GLY A 44 -3.43 13.76 -1.50
C GLY A 44 -2.09 13.89 -0.77
N GLN A 45 -1.57 12.79 -0.21
CA GLN A 45 -0.33 12.74 0.56
C GLN A 45 0.83 12.05 -0.19
N GLU A 46 0.76 11.92 -1.52
CA GLU A 46 1.71 11.14 -2.33
C GLU A 46 3.16 11.56 -2.09
N GLU A 47 3.44 12.86 -2.03
CA GLU A 47 4.81 13.35 -1.82
C GLU A 47 5.32 13.06 -0.40
N SER A 48 4.46 13.15 0.62
CA SER A 48 4.87 12.86 2.00
C SER A 48 5.10 11.36 2.21
N TRP A 49 4.31 10.52 1.55
CA TRP A 49 4.52 9.07 1.47
C TRP A 49 5.81 8.72 0.73
N HIS A 50 6.01 9.28 -0.46
CA HIS A 50 7.23 9.06 -1.23
C HIS A 50 8.47 9.40 -0.40
N LYS A 51 8.49 10.57 0.23
CA LYS A 51 9.57 11.01 1.11
C LYS A 51 9.82 9.99 2.24
N ARG A 52 8.76 9.63 2.98
CA ARG A 52 8.87 8.68 4.10
C ARG A 52 9.39 7.31 3.68
N LEU A 53 8.89 6.77 2.56
CA LEU A 53 9.29 5.46 2.04
C LEU A 53 10.74 5.48 1.53
N THR A 54 11.21 6.61 1.00
CA THR A 54 12.59 6.80 0.54
C THR A 54 13.57 6.97 1.70
N GLU A 55 13.16 7.67 2.77
CA GLU A 55 13.99 7.90 3.97
C GLU A 55 14.06 6.65 4.88
N SER A 56 13.25 5.63 4.62
CA SER A 56 13.20 4.38 5.38
C SER A 56 13.81 3.21 4.59
N THR A 57 14.17 2.12 5.28
CA THR A 57 14.45 0.84 4.61
C THR A 57 13.14 0.16 4.22
N THR A 58 12.66 0.46 3.01
CA THR A 58 11.36 -0.01 2.51
C THR A 58 11.54 -1.11 1.47
N TYR A 59 10.86 -2.24 1.68
CA TYR A 59 10.76 -3.34 0.73
C TYR A 59 9.34 -3.48 0.20
N VAL A 60 9.22 -3.90 -1.05
CA VAL A 60 7.99 -4.22 -1.74
C VAL A 60 8.02 -5.70 -2.08
N VAL A 61 6.89 -6.38 -1.82
CA VAL A 61 6.67 -7.76 -2.24
C VAL A 61 5.65 -7.74 -3.36
N GLU A 62 6.04 -8.23 -4.52
CA GLU A 62 5.17 -8.33 -5.68
C GLU A 62 4.90 -9.79 -5.98
N GLU A 63 3.64 -10.12 -6.24
CA GLU A 63 3.28 -11.38 -6.86
C GLU A 63 3.30 -11.18 -8.38
N GLY A 64 4.24 -11.83 -9.07
CA GLY A 64 4.22 -11.85 -10.53
C GLY A 64 2.99 -12.60 -11.01
N LEU A 65 2.33 -12.09 -12.06
CA LEU A 65 1.32 -12.85 -12.79
C LEU A 65 2.00 -14.10 -13.35
N SER A 66 1.53 -15.30 -12.99
CA SER A 66 1.80 -16.48 -13.82
C SER A 66 1.05 -16.26 -15.12
N LEU A 67 1.76 -15.74 -16.12
CA LEU A 67 1.34 -15.90 -17.50
C LEU A 67 1.54 -17.38 -17.81
N ASP A 68 0.51 -18.18 -17.56
CA ASP A 68 0.35 -19.49 -18.18
C ASP A 68 0.17 -19.27 -19.67
N LEU A 69 1.26 -18.91 -20.36
CA LEU A 69 1.34 -18.92 -21.81
C LEU A 69 1.56 -20.37 -22.21
N GLU A 70 0.45 -21.10 -22.34
CA GLU A 70 0.43 -22.31 -23.16
C GLU A 70 0.81 -21.90 -24.59
N ILE A 71 1.99 -22.36 -25.03
CA ILE A 71 2.39 -22.43 -26.44
C ILE A 71 1.98 -23.80 -26.97
#